data_AF-A0A5B1BXE5-F1
#
_entry.id   AF-A0A5B1BXE5-F1
#
_cell.length_a   1.000
_cell.length_b   1.000
_cell.length_c   1.000
_cell.angle_alpha   90.00
_cell.angle_beta   90.00
_cell.angle_gamma   90.00
#
_symmetry.space_group_name_H-M   'P 1'
#
loop_
_entity.id
_entity.type
_entity.pdbx_description
1 polymer ?
#
loop_
_entity_poly.entity_id
_entity_poly.type
_entity_poly.pdbx_seq_one_letter_code
_entity_poly.pdbx_strand_id
1 'polypeptide(L)'
;MSDGWSIFEPPDKDQLARHADDLIHRAYLVGRHGWDEYRHRWSCGEVIGTALILGDDAELHHCGETKISAMKRWAFDLWGITGGQADTDAGLPRTRAWFDSIRAAR
;
A
#
# COMPACT_ATOMS: atom_id res chain seq x y z
N MET A 1 -2.05 -33.63 3.05
CA MET A 1 -1.29 -32.53 3.68
C MET A 1 -0.85 -31.60 2.57
N SER A 2 -1.65 -30.59 2.29
CA SER A 2 -1.34 -29.47 1.41
C SER A 2 -1.84 -28.20 2.11
N ASP A 3 -1.37 -27.03 1.68
CA ASP A 3 -1.90 -25.70 2.06
C ASP A 3 -1.09 -24.91 3.10
N GLY A 4 0.23 -25.08 3.12
CA GLY A 4 1.14 -24.18 3.83
C GLY A 4 1.60 -22.95 3.02
N TRP A 5 1.35 -22.92 1.71
CA TRP A 5 2.00 -21.99 0.77
C TRP A 5 1.09 -20.89 0.19
N SER A 6 -0.22 -20.94 0.45
CA SER A 6 -1.18 -19.96 -0.12
C SER A 6 -0.99 -18.54 0.45
N ILE A 7 -0.33 -18.40 1.60
CA ILE A 7 0.03 -17.08 2.17
C ILE A 7 1.05 -16.30 1.32
N PHE A 8 1.77 -16.97 0.41
CA PHE A 8 2.74 -16.33 -0.49
C PHE A 8 2.21 -16.17 -1.92
N GLU A 9 1.00 -16.65 -2.20
CA GLU A 9 0.37 -16.42 -3.48
C GLU A 9 0.01 -14.94 -3.62
N PRO A 10 0.21 -14.34 -4.81
CA PRO A 10 -0.21 -12.97 -5.03
C PRO A 10 -1.72 -12.84 -4.79
N PRO A 11 -2.17 -11.70 -4.20
CA PRO A 11 -3.58 -11.39 -4.07
C PRO A 11 -4.32 -11.53 -5.40
N ASP A 12 -5.54 -12.06 -5.35
CA ASP A 12 -6.45 -12.02 -6.50
C ASP A 12 -6.96 -10.60 -6.78
N LYS A 13 -7.68 -10.42 -7.88
CA LYS A 13 -8.22 -9.11 -8.29
C LYS A 13 -9.19 -8.52 -7.28
N ASP A 14 -9.98 -9.33 -6.59
CA ASP A 14 -10.95 -8.86 -5.61
C ASP A 14 -10.27 -8.43 -4.31
N GLN A 15 -9.15 -9.07 -3.95
CA GLN A 15 -8.28 -8.63 -2.86
C GLN A 15 -7.64 -7.28 -3.19
N LEU A 16 -7.11 -7.11 -4.42
CA LEU A 16 -6.54 -5.84 -4.88
C LEU A 16 -7.58 -4.71 -4.88
N ALA A 17 -8.81 -4.98 -5.33
CA ALA A 17 -9.89 -4.00 -5.31
C ALA A 17 -10.27 -3.60 -3.87
N ARG A 18 -10.37 -4.57 -2.95
CA ARG A 18 -10.62 -4.29 -1.53
C ARG A 18 -9.53 -3.44 -0.88
N HIS A 19 -8.26 -3.70 -1.22
CA HIS A 19 -7.16 -2.85 -0.77
C HIS A 19 -7.27 -1.43 -1.29
N ALA A 20 -7.63 -1.25 -2.57
CA ALA A 20 -7.85 0.07 -3.15
C ALA A 20 -8.99 0.82 -2.44
N ASP A 21 -10.14 0.18 -2.24
CA ASP A 21 -11.31 0.78 -1.58
C ASP A 21 -11.01 1.19 -0.13
N ASP A 22 -10.32 0.33 0.64
CA ASP A 22 -9.90 0.62 2.01
C ASP A 22 -8.96 1.84 2.06
N LEU A 23 -7.98 1.90 1.15
CA LEU A 23 -7.06 3.05 1.08
C LEU A 23 -7.76 4.35 0.67
N ILE A 24 -8.72 4.32 -0.25
CA ILE A 24 -9.53 5.49 -0.61
C ILE A 24 -10.30 5.98 0.61
N HIS A 25 -10.96 5.07 1.32
CA HIS A 25 -11.73 5.41 2.51
C HIS A 25 -10.84 6.05 3.60
N ARG A 26 -9.66 5.48 3.84
CA ARG A 26 -8.70 6.01 4.82
C ARG A 26 -8.13 7.35 4.43
N ALA A 27 -7.80 7.54 3.15
CA ALA A 27 -7.35 8.83 2.64
C ALA A 27 -8.42 9.92 2.85
N TYR A 28 -9.70 9.59 2.66
CA TYR A 28 -10.80 10.50 2.98
C TYR A 28 -10.87 10.84 4.49
N LEU A 29 -10.75 9.83 5.37
CA LEU A 29 -10.76 10.05 6.82
C LEU A 29 -9.62 10.96 7.28
N VAL A 30 -8.38 10.67 6.87
CA VAL A 30 -7.21 11.48 7.21
C VAL A 30 -7.32 12.89 6.61
N GLY A 31 -7.81 13.02 5.38
CA GLY A 31 -8.03 14.32 4.75
C GLY A 31 -9.02 15.21 5.53
N ARG A 32 -9.94 14.60 6.30
CA ARG A 32 -10.95 15.31 7.09
C ARG A 32 -10.55 15.54 8.54
N HIS A 33 -9.85 14.59 9.15
CA HIS A 33 -9.61 14.55 10.60
C HIS A 33 -8.13 14.62 10.98
N GLY A 34 -7.22 14.59 10.01
CA GLY A 34 -5.78 14.47 10.24
C GLY A 34 -5.39 13.06 10.68
N TRP A 35 -4.11 12.89 11.03
CA TRP A 35 -3.53 11.59 11.35
C TRP A 35 -3.66 11.16 12.81
N ASP A 36 -3.84 12.10 13.74
CA ASP A 36 -3.63 11.85 15.18
C ASP A 36 -4.55 10.76 15.74
N GLU A 37 -5.79 10.66 15.25
CA GLU A 37 -6.75 9.62 15.67
C GLU A 37 -6.43 8.23 15.09
N TYR A 38 -5.63 8.16 14.02
CA TYR A 38 -5.46 6.95 13.21
C TYR A 38 -4.06 6.35 13.32
N ARG A 39 -3.03 7.17 13.50
CA ARG A 39 -1.61 6.76 13.47
C ARG A 39 -1.28 5.61 14.44
N HIS A 40 -1.92 5.58 15.60
CA HIS A 40 -1.70 4.54 16.63
C HIS A 40 -2.76 3.43 16.63
N ARG A 41 -3.77 3.54 15.76
CA ARG A 41 -4.88 2.59 15.66
C ARG A 41 -4.76 1.68 14.44
N TRP A 42 -4.27 2.22 13.35
CA TRP A 42 -4.08 1.52 12.10
C TRP A 42 -2.78 0.73 12.10
N SER A 43 -2.74 -0.31 11.28
CA SER A 43 -1.49 -1.04 11.05
C SER A 43 -0.49 -0.16 10.31
N CYS A 44 0.80 -0.47 10.47
CA CYS A 44 1.87 0.24 9.77
C CYS A 44 1.65 0.25 8.24
N GLY A 45 1.19 -0.86 7.66
CA GLY A 45 0.88 -0.94 6.22
C GLY A 45 -0.26 -0.01 5.81
N GLU A 46 -1.32 0.08 6.61
CA GLU A 46 -2.45 0.97 6.37
C GLU A 46 -2.05 2.46 6.43
N VAL A 47 -1.22 2.84 7.41
CA VAL A 47 -0.68 4.21 7.52
C VAL A 47 0.20 4.53 6.32
N ILE A 48 1.17 3.67 6.00
CA ILE A 48 2.10 3.86 4.88
C ILE A 48 1.34 3.94 3.55
N GLY A 49 0.39 3.03 3.31
CA GLY A 49 -0.42 3.02 2.09
C GLY A 49 -1.25 4.29 1.94
N THR A 50 -1.86 4.75 3.02
CA THR A 50 -2.66 5.98 3.03
C THR A 50 -1.78 7.21 2.80
N ALA A 51 -0.60 7.28 3.43
CA ALA A 51 0.37 8.35 3.21
C ALA A 51 0.88 8.37 1.76
N LEU A 52 1.12 7.20 1.15
CA LEU A 52 1.41 7.09 -0.28
C LEU A 52 0.27 7.68 -1.12
N ILE A 53 -1.00 7.34 -0.86
CA ILE A 53 -2.14 7.90 -1.60
C ILE A 53 -2.24 9.42 -1.47
N LEU A 54 -2.04 9.95 -0.27
CA LEU A 54 -2.10 11.40 -0.01
C LEU A 54 -0.87 12.16 -0.55
N GLY A 55 0.23 11.47 -0.83
CA GLY A 55 1.50 12.11 -1.17
C GLY A 55 2.14 12.79 0.04
N ASP A 56 1.88 12.26 1.24
CA ASP A 56 2.35 12.80 2.51
C ASP A 56 3.73 12.23 2.88
N ASP A 57 4.77 12.82 2.30
CA ASP A 57 6.15 12.39 2.56
C ASP A 57 6.57 12.60 4.02
N ALA A 58 5.95 13.54 4.74
CA ALA A 58 6.25 13.77 6.16
C ALA A 58 5.76 12.60 7.03
N GLU A 59 4.55 12.09 6.79
CA GLU A 59 4.05 10.91 7.50
C GLU A 59 4.83 9.64 7.13
N LEU A 60 5.27 9.51 5.87
CA LEU A 60 6.19 8.41 5.49
C LEU A 60 7.49 8.47 6.29
N HIS A 61 8.10 9.65 6.40
CA HIS A 61 9.30 9.84 7.21
C HIS A 61 9.06 9.58 8.70
N HIS A 62 7.88 9.93 9.22
CA HIS A 62 7.49 9.60 10.59
C HIS A 62 7.44 8.09 10.83
N CYS A 63 7.01 7.31 9.82
CA CYS A 63 7.05 5.85 9.84
C CYS A 63 8.44 5.25 9.62
N GLY A 64 9.48 6.07 9.44
CA GLY A 64 10.84 5.61 9.11
C GLY A 64 11.01 5.19 7.65
N GLU A 65 10.08 5.57 6.78
CA GLU A 65 10.05 5.18 5.38
C GLU A 65 10.45 6.33 4.45
N THR A 66 10.93 5.95 3.28
CA THR A 66 10.96 6.81 2.10
C THR A 66 9.83 6.39 1.16
N LYS A 67 9.45 7.25 0.22
CA LYS A 67 8.49 6.87 -0.84
C LYS A 67 8.90 5.59 -1.57
N ILE A 68 10.20 5.39 -1.81
CA ILE A 68 10.70 4.20 -2.51
C ILE A 68 10.59 2.95 -1.64
N SER A 69 11.04 2.99 -0.38
CA SER A 69 10.96 1.82 0.52
C SER A 69 9.52 1.44 0.84
N ALA A 70 8.64 2.43 1.03
CA ALA A 70 7.21 2.23 1.16
C ALA A 70 6.60 1.55 -0.08
N MET A 71 6.93 2.02 -1.29
CA MET A 71 6.47 1.37 -2.53
C MET A 71 7.02 -0.05 -2.70
N LYS A 72 8.28 -0.31 -2.33
CA LYS A 72 8.84 -1.68 -2.36
C LYS A 72 8.06 -2.62 -1.46
N ARG A 73 7.76 -2.21 -0.22
CA ARG A 73 6.94 -3.01 0.70
C ARG A 73 5.61 -3.38 0.06
N TRP A 74 4.89 -2.38 -0.46
CA TRP A 74 3.61 -2.59 -1.13
C TRP A 74 3.72 -3.44 -2.40
N ALA A 75 4.84 -3.44 -3.12
CA ALA A 75 5.01 -4.34 -4.26
C ALA A 75 4.91 -5.81 -3.86
N PHE A 76 5.45 -6.20 -2.71
CA PHE A 76 5.33 -7.55 -2.19
C PHE A 76 3.93 -7.84 -1.66
N ASP A 77 3.29 -6.86 -1.01
CA ASP A 77 1.92 -7.01 -0.52
C ASP A 77 0.92 -7.17 -1.69
N LEU A 78 1.13 -6.48 -2.82
CA LEU A 78 0.24 -6.49 -3.97
C LEU A 78 0.51 -7.64 -4.96
N TRP A 79 1.77 -8.04 -5.12
CA TRP A 79 2.17 -8.94 -6.20
C TRP A 79 2.81 -10.24 -5.70
N GLY A 80 2.78 -10.48 -4.38
CA GLY A 80 3.45 -11.61 -3.74
C GLY A 80 4.98 -11.52 -3.85
N ILE A 81 5.69 -12.56 -3.39
CA ILE A 81 7.16 -12.56 -3.34
C ILE A 81 7.76 -12.41 -4.73
N THR A 82 7.37 -13.27 -5.68
CA THR A 82 7.96 -13.29 -7.02
C THR A 82 7.58 -12.06 -7.83
N GLY A 83 6.31 -11.66 -7.80
CA GLY A 83 5.84 -10.49 -8.54
C GLY A 83 6.38 -9.18 -7.95
N GLY A 84 6.48 -9.10 -6.63
CA GLY A 84 7.00 -7.93 -5.92
C GLY A 84 8.49 -7.73 -6.16
N GLN A 85 9.27 -8.81 -6.20
CA GLN A 85 10.68 -8.76 -6.56
C GLN A 85 10.87 -8.29 -8.00
N ALA A 86 10.13 -8.89 -8.95
CA ALA A 86 10.20 -8.50 -10.36
C ALA A 86 9.81 -7.03 -10.59
N ASP A 87 8.77 -6.55 -9.90
CA ASP A 87 8.37 -5.13 -9.98
C ASP A 87 9.45 -4.23 -9.35
N THR A 88 10.03 -4.62 -8.21
CA THR A 88 11.12 -3.89 -7.55
C THR A 88 12.35 -3.78 -8.43
N ASP A 89 12.78 -4.87 -9.07
CA ASP A 89 13.93 -4.91 -9.96
C ASP A 89 13.70 -4.06 -11.22
N ALA A 90 12.45 -3.97 -11.68
CA ALA A 90 12.03 -3.12 -12.79
C ALA A 90 11.81 -1.64 -12.41
N GLY A 91 12.01 -1.25 -11.13
CA GLY A 91 11.82 0.13 -10.67
C GLY A 91 10.39 0.50 -10.26
N LEU A 92 9.59 -0.49 -9.87
CA LEU A 92 8.22 -0.39 -9.32
C LEU A 92 7.13 0.13 -10.29
N PRO A 93 7.17 -0.16 -11.61
CA PRO A 93 6.19 0.40 -12.55
C PRO A 93 4.75 -0.04 -12.25
N ARG A 94 4.51 -1.30 -11.86
CA ARG A 94 3.15 -1.80 -11.59
C ARG A 94 2.61 -1.22 -10.29
N THR A 95 3.43 -1.21 -9.24
CA THR A 95 3.05 -0.63 -7.95
C THR A 95 2.74 0.86 -8.09
N ARG A 96 3.57 1.61 -8.84
CA ARG A 96 3.29 3.02 -9.13
C ARG A 96 1.98 3.19 -9.88
N ALA A 97 1.76 2.42 -10.96
CA ALA A 97 0.53 2.50 -11.73
C ALA A 97 -0.73 2.18 -10.89
N TRP A 98 -0.65 1.21 -9.99
CA TRP A 98 -1.74 0.86 -9.08
C TRP A 98 -2.06 2.00 -8.10
N PHE A 99 -1.06 2.57 -7.44
CA PHE A 99 -1.28 3.73 -6.57
C PHE A 99 -1.80 4.96 -7.36
N ASP A 100 -1.30 5.19 -8.58
CA ASP A 100 -1.75 6.28 -9.43
C ASP A 100 -3.21 6.10 -9.87
N SER A 101 -3.65 4.88 -10.17
CA SER A 101 -5.06 4.62 -10.50
C SER A 101 -5.98 4.89 -9.32
N ILE A 102 -5.54 4.59 -8.10
CA ILE A 102 -6.31 4.90 -6.88
C ILE A 102 -6.39 6.40 -6.65
N ARG A 103 -5.26 7.13 -6.79
CA ARG A 103 -5.26 8.60 -6.67
C ARG A 103 -6.18 9.27 -7.69
N ALA A 104 -6.33 8.69 -8.88
CA ALA A 104 -7.26 9.18 -9.90
C ALA A 104 -8.74 8.86 -9.58
N ALA A 105 -9.00 7.86 -8.73
CA ALA A 105 -10.35 7.44 -8.34
C ALA A 105 -10.85 8.10 -7.03
N ARG A 106 -9.96 8.73 -6.26
CA ARG A 106 -10.24 9.42 -4.99
C ARG A 106 -10.67 10.87 -5.20
#